data_AF-A0A0Q8PK05-F1
#
_entry.id   AF-A0A0Q8PK05-F1
#
_cell.length_a   1.000
_cell.length_b   1.000
_cell.length_c   1.000
_cell.angle_alpha   90.00
_cell.angle_beta   90.00
_cell.angle_gamma   90.00
#
_symmetry.space_group_name_H-M   'P 1'
#
loop_
_entity.id
_entity.type
_entity.pdbx_description
1 polymer ?
#
loop_
_entity_poly.entity_id
_entity_poly.type
_entity_poly.pdbx_seq_one_letter_code
_entity_poly.pdbx_strand_id
1 'polypeptide(L)'
;MSALGSKLRQLSGGAVAFQCPGCNETHVVYVEACGNRPTWGFNGDGDRPTFTPSVLVRTGHFIPGYEDKQSCWCTYYAEHPDETRDFECRICHSFVTDGQIQFLSDCTHRLAGQTVPLSDFGE
;
A
#
# COMPACT_ATOMS: atom_id res chain seq x y z
N MET A 1 4.65 5.44 -17.59
CA MET A 1 5.29 4.90 -16.38
C MET A 1 6.70 4.53 -16.75
N SER A 2 7.69 5.03 -16.01
CA SER A 2 9.11 4.71 -16.26
C SER A 2 9.63 3.79 -15.16
N ALA A 3 10.54 2.88 -15.50
CA ALA A 3 11.25 2.10 -14.50
C ALA A 3 12.15 3.04 -13.69
N LEU A 4 12.02 3.06 -12.36
CA LEU A 4 12.96 3.74 -11.48
C LEU A 4 13.99 2.75 -10.91
N GLY A 5 13.64 1.46 -10.88
CA GLY A 5 14.49 0.30 -10.63
C GLY A 5 13.72 -0.98 -10.91
N SER A 6 14.18 -2.12 -10.38
CA SER A 6 13.48 -3.40 -10.44
C SER A 6 12.21 -3.42 -9.60
N LYS A 7 12.17 -2.67 -8.49
CA LYS A 7 11.06 -2.69 -7.52
C LYS A 7 10.11 -1.50 -7.62
N LEU A 8 10.58 -0.36 -8.14
CA LEU A 8 9.79 0.87 -8.25
C LEU A 8 9.47 1.28 -9.69
N ARG A 9 8.25 1.78 -9.90
CA ARG A 9 7.85 2.51 -11.10
C ARG A 9 7.57 3.96 -10.79
N GLN A 10 8.09 4.86 -11.61
CA GLN A 10 7.75 6.27 -11.54
C GLN A 10 6.46 6.54 -12.32
N LEU A 11 5.52 7.21 -11.65
CA LEU A 11 4.28 7.71 -12.20
C LEU A 11 4.41 9.22 -12.49
N SER A 12 3.57 9.72 -13.40
CA SER A 12 3.47 11.14 -13.68
C SER A 12 2.99 11.92 -12.45
N GLY A 13 3.59 13.09 -12.21
CA GLY A 13 3.23 13.93 -11.05
C GLY A 13 3.97 13.56 -9.76
N GLY A 14 5.19 13.02 -9.87
CA GLY A 14 6.08 12.84 -8.72
C GLY A 14 5.67 11.73 -7.76
N ALA A 15 4.93 10.74 -8.25
CA ALA A 15 4.56 9.56 -7.47
C ALA A 15 5.39 8.35 -7.89
N VAL A 16 5.62 7.45 -6.96
CA VAL A 16 6.24 6.15 -7.20
C VAL A 16 5.31 5.04 -6.76
N ALA A 17 5.30 3.96 -7.54
CA ALA A 17 4.51 2.79 -7.30
C ALA A 17 5.40 1.60 -6.95
N PHE A 18 4.96 0.78 -6.00
CA PHE A 18 5.61 -0.47 -5.60
C PHE A 18 4.58 -1.57 -5.37
N GLN A 19 4.98 -2.82 -5.59
CA GLN A 19 4.14 -3.97 -5.31
C GLN A 19 4.20 -4.32 -3.81
N CYS A 20 3.05 -4.33 -3.13
CA CYS A 20 2.99 -4.71 -1.73
C CYS A 20 2.77 -6.22 -1.59
N PRO A 21 3.72 -6.99 -1.03
CA PRO A 21 3.55 -8.45 -0.86
C PRO A 21 2.48 -8.82 0.17
N GLY A 22 2.11 -7.89 1.06
CA GLY A 22 1.06 -8.09 2.08
C GLY A 22 -0.35 -7.94 1.52
N CYS A 23 -0.58 -6.92 0.69
CA CYS A 23 -1.86 -6.66 0.05
C CYS A 23 -2.02 -7.40 -1.29
N ASN A 24 -0.90 -7.82 -1.90
CA ASN A 24 -0.84 -8.28 -3.28
C ASN A 24 -1.39 -7.24 -4.28
N GLU A 25 -1.20 -5.96 -3.95
CA GLU A 25 -1.69 -4.81 -4.71
C GLU A 25 -0.56 -3.79 -4.87
N THR A 26 -0.66 -2.98 -5.91
CA THR A 26 0.29 -1.88 -6.14
C THR A 26 -0.06 -0.69 -5.26
N HIS A 27 0.86 -0.30 -4.38
CA HIS A 27 0.75 0.92 -3.58
C HIS A 27 1.44 2.08 -4.28
N VAL A 28 0.86 3.27 -4.14
CA VAL A 28 1.38 4.52 -4.71
C VAL A 28 1.70 5.49 -3.58
N VAL A 29 2.91 6.02 -3.58
CA VAL A 29 3.36 7.07 -2.65
C VAL A 29 3.87 8.28 -3.42
N TYR A 30 3.57 9.48 -2.93
CA TYR A 30 4.01 10.73 -3.54
C TYR A 30 5.35 11.13 -2.93
N VAL A 31 6.38 11.30 -3.77
CA VAL A 31 7.74 11.67 -3.33
C VAL A 31 8.13 13.09 -3.72
N GLU A 32 7.31 13.73 -4.55
CA GLU A 32 7.38 15.15 -4.84
C GLU A 32 6.11 15.84 -4.34
N ALA A 33 6.27 17.05 -3.82
CA ALA A 33 5.14 17.83 -3.31
C ALA A 33 4.17 18.14 -4.45
N CYS A 34 2.95 17.60 -4.36
CA CYS A 34 1.88 17.84 -5.32
C CYS A 34 0.63 18.36 -4.59
N GLY A 35 0.50 19.68 -4.51
CA GLY A 35 -0.61 20.34 -3.83
C GLY A 35 -0.63 20.01 -2.33
N ASN A 36 -1.83 19.69 -1.80
CA ASN A 36 -2.04 19.42 -0.38
C ASN A 36 -1.96 17.93 -0.02
N ARG A 37 -1.25 17.13 -0.83
CA ARG A 37 -1.14 15.67 -0.64
C ARG A 37 0.00 15.34 0.33
N PRO A 38 -0.12 14.25 1.11
CA PRO A 38 1.00 13.76 1.90
C PRO A 38 2.17 13.43 0.97
N THR A 39 3.37 13.87 1.34
CA THR A 39 4.60 13.68 0.58
C THR A 39 5.61 12.95 1.45
N TRP A 40 6.18 11.88 0.92
CA TRP A 40 7.19 11.06 1.58
C TRP A 40 8.58 11.47 1.12
N GLY A 41 9.52 11.50 2.06
CA GLY A 41 10.95 11.49 1.75
C GLY A 41 11.32 10.20 1.05
N PHE A 42 12.14 10.31 0.01
CA PHE A 42 12.60 9.20 -0.80
C PHE A 42 14.11 9.33 -1.04
N ASN A 43 14.83 8.21 -0.95
CA ASN A 43 16.28 8.16 -1.13
C ASN A 43 16.74 8.20 -2.61
N GLY A 44 15.82 8.12 -3.57
CA GLY A 44 16.15 8.14 -5.00
C GLY A 44 16.53 6.76 -5.58
N ASP A 45 16.53 5.70 -4.76
CA ASP A 45 16.95 4.36 -5.17
C ASP A 45 15.74 3.48 -5.49
N GLY A 46 15.65 2.99 -6.73
CA GLY A 46 14.54 2.14 -7.19
C GLY A 46 14.69 0.66 -6.88
N ASP A 47 15.89 0.21 -6.51
CA ASP A 47 16.19 -1.18 -6.16
C ASP A 47 16.20 -1.38 -4.63
N ARG A 48 16.66 -0.37 -3.90
CA ARG A 48 16.69 -0.32 -2.43
C ARG A 48 15.93 0.91 -1.91
N PRO A 49 14.61 1.00 -2.19
CA PRO A 49 13.84 2.16 -1.80
C PRO A 49 13.76 2.32 -0.30
N THR A 50 13.80 3.57 0.13
CA THR A 50 13.51 3.98 1.51
C THR A 50 12.53 5.14 1.50
N PHE A 51 11.41 4.97 2.22
CA PHE A 51 10.39 6.00 2.36
C PHE A 51 10.29 6.48 3.81
N THR A 52 10.14 7.78 4.00
CA THR A 52 9.92 8.40 5.32
C THR A 52 8.79 9.43 5.26
N PRO A 53 7.82 9.44 6.19
CA PRO A 53 7.61 8.53 7.31
C PRO A 53 7.02 7.17 6.85
N SER A 54 6.32 6.44 7.73
CA SER A 54 5.62 5.21 7.35
C SER A 54 4.57 5.43 6.25
N VAL A 55 4.30 4.37 5.51
CA VAL A 55 3.26 4.30 4.48
C VAL A 55 2.02 3.67 5.11
N LEU A 56 0.92 4.43 5.17
CA LEU A 56 -0.36 3.97 5.67
C LEU A 56 -1.39 3.96 4.54
N VAL A 57 -1.84 2.77 4.17
CA VAL A 57 -2.89 2.52 3.20
C VAL A 57 -4.11 1.99 3.93
N ARG A 58 -5.27 2.60 3.67
CA ARG A 58 -6.56 2.21 4.23
C ARG A 58 -7.56 2.03 3.10
N THR A 59 -8.24 0.90 3.07
CA THR A 59 -9.26 0.60 2.05
C THR A 59 -10.61 0.28 2.70
N GLY A 60 -11.68 0.55 1.97
CA GLY A 60 -13.05 0.25 2.40
C GLY A 60 -13.45 1.01 3.67
N HIS A 61 -14.04 0.32 4.66
CA HIS A 61 -14.53 0.96 5.88
C HIS A 61 -13.43 1.53 6.79
N PHE A 62 -12.16 1.25 6.51
CA PHE A 62 -11.04 1.82 7.25
C PHE A 62 -10.72 3.25 6.81
N ILE A 63 -11.31 3.72 5.71
CA ILE A 63 -11.15 5.10 5.23
C ILE A 63 -11.86 6.06 6.20
N PRO A 64 -11.16 7.07 6.74
CA PRO A 64 -11.77 8.08 7.60
C PRO A 64 -12.93 8.80 6.88
N GLY A 65 -14.07 8.95 7.57
CA GLY A 65 -15.27 9.57 6.99
C GLY A 65 -16.24 8.59 6.32
N TYR A 66 -15.94 7.28 6.31
CA TYR A 66 -16.91 6.27 5.92
C TYR A 66 -17.82 5.93 7.12
N GLU A 67 -18.96 6.62 7.20
CA GLU A 67 -19.87 6.55 8.36
C GLU A 67 -20.80 5.32 8.31
N ASP A 68 -21.17 4.86 7.12
CA ASP A 68 -22.07 3.72 6.94
C ASP A 68 -21.31 2.40 6.81
N LYS A 69 -20.97 1.80 7.94
CA LYS A 69 -20.34 0.47 7.97
C LYS A 69 -21.27 -0.66 7.52
N GLN A 70 -22.58 -0.43 7.41
CA GLN A 70 -23.55 -1.46 7.03
C GLN A 70 -23.52 -1.73 5.52
N SER A 71 -23.33 -0.71 4.67
CA SER A 71 -23.15 -0.88 3.22
C SER A 71 -21.73 -1.24 2.77
N CYS A 72 -20.88 -1.65 3.71
CA CYS A 72 -19.51 -2.06 3.40
C CYS A 72 -19.49 -3.39 2.62
N TRP A 73 -18.54 -3.54 1.70
CA TRP A 73 -18.25 -4.82 1.03
C TRP A 73 -18.07 -6.00 2.00
N CYS A 74 -17.61 -5.75 3.23
CA CYS A 74 -17.54 -6.78 4.27
C CYS A 74 -18.91 -7.37 4.63
N THR A 75 -19.94 -6.54 4.74
CA THR A 75 -21.32 -6.98 5.04
C THR A 75 -21.89 -7.72 3.84
N TYR A 76 -21.71 -7.16 2.64
CA TYR A 76 -22.12 -7.80 1.39
C TYR A 76 -21.54 -9.21 1.24
N TYR A 77 -20.22 -9.39 1.38
CA TYR A 77 -19.57 -10.71 1.30
C TYR A 77 -19.84 -11.63 2.50
N ALA A 78 -20.42 -11.13 3.59
CA ALA A 78 -20.91 -11.96 4.68
C ALA A 78 -22.30 -12.53 4.36
N GLU A 79 -23.13 -11.75 3.65
CA GLU A 79 -24.45 -12.16 3.17
C GLU A 79 -24.36 -13.00 1.87
N HIS A 80 -23.28 -12.86 1.11
CA HIS A 80 -23.01 -13.54 -0.16
C HIS A 80 -21.71 -14.37 -0.10
N PRO A 81 -21.64 -15.46 0.70
CA PRO A 81 -20.41 -16.21 0.92
C PRO A 81 -19.92 -16.98 -0.31
N ASP A 82 -20.79 -17.25 -1.28
CA ASP A 82 -20.47 -18.00 -2.50
C ASP A 82 -19.93 -17.11 -3.64
N GLU A 83 -19.96 -15.78 -3.49
CA GLU A 83 -19.40 -14.85 -4.47
C GLU A 83 -17.89 -14.66 -4.29
N THR A 84 -17.20 -14.38 -5.40
CA THR A 84 -15.77 -14.11 -5.37
C THR A 84 -15.48 -12.82 -4.63
N ARG A 85 -14.62 -12.90 -3.61
CA ARG A 85 -14.13 -11.73 -2.88
C ARG A 85 -13.06 -11.01 -3.68
N ASP A 86 -13.51 -10.16 -4.60
CA ASP A 86 -12.63 -9.35 -5.45
C ASP A 86 -12.06 -8.14 -4.70
N PHE A 87 -12.64 -7.79 -3.54
CA PHE A 87 -12.18 -6.70 -2.69
C PHE A 87 -12.19 -7.09 -1.21
N GLU A 88 -11.16 -6.66 -0.48
CA GLU A 88 -11.07 -6.82 0.98
C GLU A 88 -10.70 -5.49 1.62
N CYS A 89 -11.46 -5.09 2.64
CA CYS A 89 -11.17 -3.90 3.45
C CYS A 89 -9.92 -4.18 4.29
N ARG A 90 -8.88 -3.33 4.16
CA ARG A 90 -7.59 -3.56 4.80
C ARG A 90 -6.97 -2.28 5.34
N ILE A 91 -6.17 -2.45 6.39
CA ILE A 91 -5.13 -1.51 6.79
C ILE A 91 -3.80 -2.14 6.44
N CYS A 92 -2.98 -1.43 5.68
CA CYS A 92 -1.57 -1.74 5.48
C CYS A 92 -0.74 -0.56 5.97
N HIS A 93 -0.09 -0.75 7.09
CA HIS A 93 0.81 0.22 7.69
C HIS A 93 2.23 -0.35 7.70
N SER A 94 3.13 0.30 6.97
CA SER A 94 4.44 -0.27 6.69
C SER A 94 5.55 0.77 6.68
N PHE A 95 6.76 0.35 7.02
CA PHE A 95 8.00 1.07 6.76
C PHE A 95 8.73 0.39 5.61
N VAL A 96 9.12 1.17 4.61
CA VAL A 96 9.97 0.67 3.53
C VAL A 96 11.36 1.26 3.73
N THR A 97 12.34 0.39 3.91
CA THR A 97 13.73 0.78 4.16
C THR A 97 14.66 -0.22 3.51
N ASP A 98 15.61 0.28 2.75
CA ASP A 98 16.65 -0.52 2.11
C ASP A 98 16.12 -1.68 1.24
N GLY A 99 14.98 -1.48 0.57
CA GLY A 99 14.32 -2.51 -0.24
C GLY A 99 13.62 -3.62 0.56
N GLN A 100 13.49 -3.44 1.88
CA GLN A 100 12.66 -4.28 2.74
C GLN A 100 11.40 -3.52 3.14
N ILE A 101 10.30 -4.26 3.34
CA ILE A 101 9.05 -3.74 3.86
C ILE A 101 8.77 -4.39 5.21
N GLN A 102 8.74 -3.55 6.24
CA GLN A 102 8.34 -3.92 7.60
C GLN A 102 6.89 -3.54 7.80
N PHE A 103 6.02 -4.53 8.00
CA PHE A 103 4.63 -4.31 8.35
C PHE A 103 4.46 -4.13 9.85
N LEU A 104 3.66 -3.15 10.23
CA LEU A 104 3.34 -2.87 11.62
C LEU A 104 2.21 -3.77 12.14
N SER A 105 2.06 -3.82 13.46
CA SER A 105 1.08 -4.70 14.13
C SER A 105 -0.37 -4.28 13.91
N ASP A 106 -0.61 -3.06 13.42
CA ASP A 106 -1.93 -2.53 13.06
C ASP A 106 -2.33 -2.84 11.61
N CYS A 107 -1.50 -3.57 10.86
CA CYS A 107 -1.92 -4.18 9.60
C CYS A 107 -3.00 -5.24 9.83
N THR A 108 -3.96 -5.32 8.92
CA THR A 108 -5.03 -6.34 8.95
C THR A 108 -4.76 -7.53 8.04
N HIS A 109 -3.71 -7.48 7.21
CA HIS A 109 -3.33 -8.58 6.32
C HIS A 109 -2.37 -9.57 7.01
N ARG A 110 -2.21 -10.76 6.43
CA ARG A 110 -1.45 -11.90 6.99
C ARG A 110 0.03 -11.65 7.34
N LEU A 111 0.61 -10.56 6.86
CA LEU A 111 2.02 -10.20 7.08
C LEU A 111 2.19 -9.17 8.20
N ALA A 112 1.14 -8.85 8.96
CA ALA A 112 1.22 -7.92 10.09
C ALA A 112 2.36 -8.31 11.06
N GLY A 113 3.16 -7.32 11.45
CA GLY A 113 4.32 -7.51 12.32
C GLY A 113 5.53 -8.22 11.69
N GLN A 114 5.51 -8.52 10.39
CA GLN A 114 6.60 -9.18 9.69
C GLN A 114 7.40 -8.20 8.83
N THR A 115 8.68 -8.50 8.64
CA THR A 115 9.55 -7.82 7.67
C THR A 115 9.86 -8.79 6.55
N VAL A 116 9.60 -8.38 5.31
CA VAL A 116 9.87 -9.18 4.11
C VAL A 116 10.58 -8.34 3.06
N PRO A 117 11.32 -8.95 2.12
CA PRO A 117 11.83 -8.24 0.95
C PRO A 117 10.68 -7.63 0.14
N LEU A 118 10.90 -6.44 -0.40
CA LEU A 118 9.96 -5.85 -1.36
C LEU A 118 10.03 -6.64 -2.68
N SER A 119 8.89 -7.04 -3.21
CA SER A 119 8.80 -7.78 -4.49
C SER A 119 9.28 -6.93 -5.67
N ASP A 120 9.73 -7.58 -6.74
CA ASP A 120 9.98 -6.86 -7.99
C ASP A 120 8.66 -6.43 -8.63
N PHE A 121 8.71 -5.34 -9.38
CA PHE A 121 7.50 -4.76 -9.94
C PHE A 121 7.01 -5.56 -11.14
N GLY A 122 5.91 -6.30 -10.96
CA GLY A 122 5.26 -7.12 -11.99
C GLY A 122 5.45 -8.63 -11.83
N GLU A 123 6.01 -9.07 -10.71
CA GLU A 123 5.92 -10.48 -10.25
C GLU A 123 4.54 -10.84 -9.69
#